data_AF-A0A0D2K3L3-F1
#
_entry.id   AF-A0A0D2K3L3-F1
#
_cell.length_a   1.000
_cell.length_b   1.000
_cell.length_c   1.000
_cell.angle_alpha   90.00
_cell.angle_beta   90.00
_cell.angle_gamma   90.00
#
_symmetry.space_group_name_H-M   'P 1'
#
loop_
_entity.id
_entity.type
_entity.pdbx_description
1 polymer ?
#
loop_
_entity_poly.entity_id
_entity_poly.type
_entity_poly.pdbx_seq_one_letter_code
_entity_poly.pdbx_strand_id
1 'polypeptide(L)'
;MFINKVRQLLALDTLYLNYYTTRITRWLMQYIELQLFITLLSLPILAQWGITWSGLSFIGNLIFGPLLTLFLALCTTMFFAHILDIPYEWIAHGADNTLKLWQWCGNIFPISHYVGWANPPAWLLLGAPLTAGIIMHLHVLRYRRVLRVALLCTITIFIVLYGSVYRPAVGTIVPITVQPGKQLQIIVHDHGCSLIDTNKSFCQKTVTASWLRYTLLSEIVRSTGAVKLKNIIVIDPTPKSYQQIATLASFIDIECIWIIKSDYQSDFIKLKFEELVTIARQHNIQLECIEKSGTIFLDPYSHISIQQRYHKISDPHLQKHATKLYIRENIITF
;
A
#
# COMPACT_ATOMS: atom_id res chain seq x y z
N MET A 1 -50.91 -6.81 44.49
CA MET A 1 -51.18 -6.63 43.04
C MET A 1 -50.05 -5.89 42.31
N PHE A 2 -49.55 -4.76 42.82
CA PHE A 2 -48.49 -3.95 42.19
C PHE A 2 -47.17 -4.72 41.97
N ILE A 3 -46.67 -5.45 42.97
CA ILE A 3 -45.39 -6.21 42.88
C ILE A 3 -45.43 -7.27 41.76
N ASN A 4 -46.56 -7.95 41.58
CA ASN A 4 -46.70 -8.96 40.51
C ASN A 4 -46.69 -8.31 39.12
N LYS A 5 -47.29 -7.12 38.97
CA LYS A 5 -47.28 -6.37 37.71
C LYS A 5 -45.87 -5.88 37.36
N VAL A 6 -45.11 -5.40 38.35
CA VAL A 6 -43.69 -5.01 38.15
C VAL A 6 -42.83 -6.20 37.75
N ARG A 7 -42.98 -7.37 38.39
CA ARG A 7 -42.25 -8.59 38.00
C ARG A 7 -42.59 -9.05 36.58
N GLN A 8 -43.85 -8.94 36.16
CA GLN A 8 -44.27 -9.29 34.79
C GLN A 8 -43.66 -8.35 33.74
N LEU A 9 -43.59 -7.05 34.02
CA LEU A 9 -42.95 -6.07 33.13
C LEU A 9 -41.45 -6.34 32.98
N LEU A 10 -40.73 -6.56 34.11
CA LEU A 10 -39.30 -6.90 34.07
C LEU A 10 -39.04 -8.21 33.30
N ALA A 11 -39.89 -9.23 33.47
CA ALA A 11 -39.77 -10.47 32.73
C ALA A 11 -39.96 -10.26 31.21
N LEU A 12 -40.94 -9.45 30.81
CA LEU A 12 -41.14 -9.09 29.40
C LEU A 12 -39.92 -8.35 28.83
N ASP A 13 -39.41 -7.35 29.54
CA ASP A 13 -38.23 -6.58 29.09
C ASP A 13 -37.01 -7.47 28.90
N THR A 14 -36.77 -8.43 29.82
CA THR A 14 -35.67 -9.40 29.67
C THR A 14 -35.85 -10.32 28.47
N LEU A 15 -37.08 -10.76 28.17
CA LEU A 15 -37.38 -11.59 27.00
C LEU A 15 -37.18 -10.81 25.69
N TYR A 16 -37.64 -9.56 25.63
CA TYR A 16 -37.42 -8.69 24.47
C TYR A 16 -35.93 -8.42 24.25
N LEU A 17 -35.19 -8.07 25.30
CA LEU A 17 -33.75 -7.84 25.20
C LEU A 17 -33.01 -9.10 24.73
N ASN A 18 -33.38 -10.29 25.22
CA ASN A 18 -32.84 -11.57 24.77
C ASN A 18 -33.17 -11.86 23.30
N TYR A 19 -34.36 -11.52 22.84
CA TYR A 19 -34.74 -11.67 21.43
C TYR A 19 -33.91 -10.77 20.50
N TYR A 20 -33.76 -9.49 20.85
CA TYR A 20 -32.98 -8.55 20.03
C TYR A 20 -31.48 -8.90 20.03
N THR A 21 -30.91 -9.22 21.20
CA THR A 21 -29.49 -9.62 21.31
C THR A 21 -29.20 -10.89 20.52
N THR A 22 -30.07 -11.91 20.58
CA THR A 22 -29.88 -13.14 19.78
C THR A 22 -30.01 -12.89 18.28
N ARG A 23 -30.92 -12.01 17.86
CA ARG A 23 -31.06 -11.60 16.45
C ARG A 23 -29.82 -10.87 15.94
N ILE A 24 -29.34 -9.88 16.69
CA ILE A 24 -28.14 -9.10 16.36
C ILE A 24 -26.92 -10.01 16.32
N THR A 25 -26.76 -10.89 17.32
CA THR A 25 -25.64 -11.84 17.38
C THR A 25 -25.65 -12.78 16.18
N ARG A 26 -26.82 -13.31 15.79
CA ARG A 26 -26.94 -14.20 14.63
C ARG A 26 -26.60 -13.49 13.33
N TRP A 27 -27.07 -12.24 13.18
CA TRP A 27 -26.75 -11.40 12.02
C TRP A 27 -25.25 -11.11 11.96
N LEU A 28 -24.66 -10.68 13.08
CA LEU A 28 -23.24 -10.37 13.17
C LEU A 28 -22.38 -11.60 12.88
N MET A 29 -22.73 -12.76 13.42
CA MET A 29 -22.02 -14.01 13.15
C MET A 29 -22.09 -14.41 11.67
N GLN A 30 -23.24 -14.24 11.02
CA GLN A 30 -23.37 -14.50 9.59
C GLN A 30 -22.55 -13.52 8.75
N TYR A 31 -22.52 -12.25 9.16
CA TYR A 31 -21.71 -11.23 8.51
C TYR A 31 -20.20 -11.54 8.63
N ILE A 32 -19.72 -11.83 9.85
CA ILE A 32 -18.32 -12.19 10.11
C ILE A 32 -17.93 -13.44 9.31
N GLU A 33 -18.78 -14.46 9.32
CA GLU A 33 -18.58 -15.69 8.54
C GLU A 33 -18.40 -15.39 7.04
N LEU A 34 -19.31 -14.59 6.46
CA LEU A 34 -19.26 -14.22 5.05
C LEU A 34 -18.00 -13.39 4.72
N GLN A 35 -17.65 -12.42 5.57
CA GLN A 35 -16.47 -11.58 5.37
C GLN A 35 -15.17 -12.37 5.46
N LEU A 36 -15.04 -13.30 6.42
CA LEU A 36 -13.88 -14.18 6.53
C LEU A 36 -13.74 -15.04 5.28
N PHE A 37 -14.85 -15.63 4.82
CA PHE A 37 -14.86 -16.43 3.60
C PHE A 37 -14.43 -15.62 2.38
N ILE A 38 -15.02 -14.43 2.15
CA ILE A 38 -14.67 -13.55 1.04
C ILE A 38 -13.20 -13.12 1.12
N THR A 39 -12.71 -12.81 2.33
CA THR A 39 -11.31 -12.40 2.56
C THR A 39 -10.34 -13.52 2.21
N LEU A 40 -10.63 -14.76 2.63
CA LEU A 40 -9.81 -15.92 2.28
C LEU A 40 -9.89 -16.23 0.78
N LEU A 41 -11.03 -15.97 0.14
CA LEU A 41 -11.23 -16.14 -1.29
C LEU A 41 -10.48 -15.09 -2.13
N SER A 42 -10.42 -13.84 -1.67
CA SER A 42 -9.74 -12.74 -2.38
C SER A 42 -8.23 -12.71 -2.15
N LEU A 43 -7.75 -13.44 -1.15
CA LEU A 43 -6.36 -13.52 -0.73
C LEU A 43 -5.34 -13.73 -1.88
N PRO A 44 -5.56 -14.67 -2.82
CA PRO A 44 -4.63 -14.87 -3.95
C PRO A 44 -4.50 -13.65 -4.84
N ILE A 45 -5.62 -12.97 -5.09
CA ILE A 45 -5.67 -11.79 -5.94
C ILE A 45 -4.94 -10.64 -5.24
N LEU A 46 -5.25 -10.39 -3.96
CA LEU A 46 -4.62 -9.34 -3.17
C LEU A 46 -3.10 -9.50 -3.11
N ALA A 47 -2.62 -10.72 -2.80
CA ALA A 47 -1.19 -11.01 -2.72
C ALA A 47 -0.48 -10.88 -4.07
N GLN A 48 -1.05 -11.45 -5.14
CA GLN A 48 -0.42 -11.42 -6.47
C GLN A 48 -0.39 -10.01 -7.08
N TRP A 49 -1.35 -9.16 -6.68
CA TRP A 49 -1.43 -7.76 -7.10
C TRP A 49 -0.65 -6.82 -6.18
N GLY A 50 -0.03 -7.32 -5.10
CA GLY A 50 0.71 -6.47 -4.16
C GLY A 50 -0.17 -5.48 -3.41
N ILE A 51 -1.44 -5.81 -3.20
CA ILE A 51 -2.36 -4.97 -2.43
C ILE A 51 -2.12 -5.24 -0.95
N THR A 52 -1.80 -4.21 -0.19
CA THR A 52 -1.64 -4.32 1.26
C THR A 52 -2.94 -4.70 1.94
N TRP A 53 -2.87 -5.63 2.87
CA TRP A 53 -4.01 -6.02 3.69
C TRP A 53 -4.13 -5.10 4.91
N SER A 54 -5.32 -4.59 5.21
CA SER A 54 -5.53 -3.82 6.44
C SER A 54 -5.98 -4.74 7.55
N GLY A 55 -5.33 -4.68 8.73
CA GLY A 55 -5.82 -5.34 9.94
C GLY A 55 -7.27 -5.00 10.27
N LEU A 56 -7.72 -3.85 9.80
CA LEU A 56 -9.06 -3.32 10.03
C LEU A 56 -10.03 -3.63 8.89
N SER A 57 -9.65 -4.39 7.86
CA SER A 57 -10.53 -4.68 6.72
C SER A 57 -11.89 -5.25 7.13
N PHE A 58 -11.98 -6.03 8.21
CA PHE A 58 -13.25 -6.53 8.74
C PHE A 58 -14.15 -5.42 9.28
N ILE A 59 -13.59 -4.55 10.14
CA ILE A 59 -14.30 -3.41 10.73
C ILE A 59 -14.64 -2.40 9.64
N GLY A 60 -13.69 -2.17 8.74
CA GLY A 60 -13.83 -1.34 7.56
C GLY A 60 -15.02 -1.82 6.72
N ASN A 61 -15.06 -3.08 6.29
CA ASN A 61 -16.17 -3.57 5.48
C ASN A 61 -17.52 -3.50 6.21
N LEU A 62 -17.54 -3.60 7.55
CA LEU A 62 -18.76 -3.51 8.35
C LEU A 62 -19.34 -2.10 8.34
N ILE A 63 -18.47 -1.09 8.39
CA ILE A 63 -18.84 0.34 8.41
C ILE A 63 -19.00 0.88 6.99
N PHE A 64 -18.03 0.61 6.12
CA PHE A 64 -17.99 1.11 4.74
C PHE A 64 -18.97 0.39 3.82
N GLY A 65 -19.37 -0.85 4.09
CA GLY A 65 -20.36 -1.55 3.25
C GLY A 65 -21.71 -0.83 3.19
N PRO A 66 -22.36 -0.56 4.35
CA PRO A 66 -23.58 0.25 4.40
C PRO A 66 -23.40 1.65 3.84
N LEU A 67 -22.25 2.28 4.14
CA LEU A 67 -21.96 3.64 3.66
C LEU A 67 -21.82 3.69 2.14
N LEU A 68 -21.13 2.71 1.54
CA LEU A 68 -21.01 2.56 0.09
C LEU A 68 -22.37 2.33 -0.55
N THR A 69 -23.17 1.46 0.06
CA THR A 69 -24.51 1.13 -0.42
C THR A 69 -25.41 2.37 -0.41
N LEU A 70 -25.36 3.16 0.66
CA LEU A 70 -26.09 4.42 0.77
C LEU A 70 -25.60 5.43 -0.27
N PHE A 71 -24.29 5.58 -0.43
CA PHE A 71 -23.71 6.48 -1.42
C PHE A 71 -24.14 6.11 -2.84
N LEU A 72 -24.04 4.84 -3.22
CA LEU A 72 -24.49 4.34 -4.52
C LEU A 72 -25.99 4.54 -4.72
N ALA A 73 -26.81 4.25 -3.71
CA ALA A 73 -28.24 4.48 -3.77
C ALA A 73 -28.56 5.96 -4.03
N LEU A 74 -27.91 6.88 -3.30
CA LEU A 74 -28.07 8.33 -3.52
C LEU A 74 -27.62 8.75 -4.91
N CYS A 75 -26.48 8.26 -5.41
CA CYS A 75 -26.02 8.53 -6.77
C CYS A 75 -27.01 8.02 -7.83
N THR A 76 -27.55 6.81 -7.65
CA THR A 76 -28.55 6.23 -8.55
C THR A 76 -29.85 7.03 -8.50
N THR A 77 -30.34 7.42 -7.32
CA THR A 77 -31.53 8.25 -7.19
C THR A 77 -31.32 9.63 -7.82
N MET A 78 -30.16 10.24 -7.62
CA MET A 78 -29.79 11.52 -8.24
C MET A 78 -29.82 11.43 -9.76
N PHE A 79 -29.28 10.36 -10.33
CA PHE A 79 -29.31 10.09 -11.78
C PHE A 79 -30.75 10.02 -12.31
N PHE A 80 -31.64 9.27 -11.64
CA PHE A 80 -33.04 9.19 -12.05
C PHE A 80 -33.82 10.49 -11.83
N ALA A 81 -33.56 11.22 -10.74
CA ALA A 81 -34.17 12.53 -10.51
C ALA A 81 -33.79 13.51 -11.62
N HIS A 82 -32.52 13.50 -12.05
CA HIS A 82 -32.06 14.31 -13.17
C HIS A 82 -32.75 13.94 -14.49
N ILE A 83 -32.92 12.64 -14.79
CA ILE A 83 -33.64 12.19 -16.00
C ILE A 83 -35.12 12.63 -16.00
N LEU A 84 -35.73 12.73 -14.83
CA LEU A 84 -37.14 13.09 -14.67
C LEU A 84 -37.37 14.60 -14.46
N ASP A 85 -36.32 15.43 -14.60
CA ASP A 85 -36.34 16.86 -14.30
C ASP A 85 -36.87 17.19 -12.88
N ILE A 86 -36.61 16.30 -11.91
CA ILE A 86 -36.96 16.49 -10.50
C ILE A 86 -35.79 17.20 -9.80
N PRO A 87 -36.03 18.27 -9.01
CA PRO A 87 -34.97 18.92 -8.22
C PRO A 87 -34.30 17.91 -7.27
N TYR A 88 -32.97 17.85 -7.29
CA TYR A 88 -32.17 16.81 -6.63
C TYR A 88 -31.11 17.37 -5.68
N GLU A 89 -31.16 18.65 -5.33
CA GLU A 89 -30.16 19.34 -4.50
C GLU A 89 -30.00 18.66 -3.13
N TRP A 90 -31.10 18.22 -2.51
CA TRP A 90 -31.05 17.51 -1.23
C TRP A 90 -30.38 16.14 -1.33
N ILE A 91 -30.58 15.42 -2.46
CA ILE A 91 -29.95 14.12 -2.71
C ILE A 91 -28.44 14.32 -2.91
N ALA A 92 -28.06 15.33 -3.70
CA ALA A 92 -26.66 15.70 -3.92
C ALA A 92 -25.96 16.07 -2.61
N HIS A 93 -26.62 16.85 -1.75
CA HIS A 93 -26.09 17.18 -0.42
C HIS A 93 -25.94 15.95 0.48
N GLY A 94 -26.90 15.02 0.43
CA GLY A 94 -26.80 13.74 1.12
C GLY A 94 -25.61 12.89 0.64
N ALA A 95 -25.37 12.85 -0.67
CA ALA A 95 -24.25 12.12 -1.26
C ALA A 95 -22.90 12.73 -0.84
N ASP A 96 -22.78 14.06 -0.84
CA ASP A 96 -21.59 14.78 -0.37
C ASP A 96 -21.31 14.54 1.12
N ASN A 97 -22.34 14.60 1.97
CA ASN A 97 -22.20 14.30 3.39
C ASN A 97 -21.78 12.83 3.64
N THR A 98 -22.30 11.90 2.84
CA THR A 98 -21.90 10.49 2.89
C THR A 98 -20.43 10.32 2.50
N LEU A 99 -19.96 11.04 1.48
CA LEU A 99 -18.57 11.05 1.06
C LEU A 99 -17.65 11.67 2.12
N LYS A 100 -18.05 12.78 2.75
CA LYS A 100 -17.30 13.39 3.86
C LYS A 100 -17.18 12.44 5.05
N LEU A 101 -18.26 11.76 5.41
CA LEU A 101 -18.24 10.74 6.46
C LEU A 101 -17.30 9.59 6.09
N TRP A 102 -17.30 9.16 4.82
CA TRP A 102 -16.36 8.15 4.34
C TRP A 102 -14.91 8.59 4.51
N GLN A 103 -14.57 9.80 4.04
CA GLN A 103 -13.22 10.35 4.14
C GLN A 103 -12.78 10.51 5.59
N TRP A 104 -13.70 10.98 6.45
CA TRP A 104 -13.46 11.07 7.89
C TRP A 104 -13.15 9.70 8.50
N CYS A 105 -13.96 8.67 8.22
CA CYS A 105 -13.70 7.30 8.66
C CYS A 105 -12.36 6.75 8.14
N GLY A 106 -11.97 7.07 6.91
CA GLY A 106 -10.68 6.67 6.33
C GLY A 106 -9.48 7.31 7.05
N ASN A 107 -9.61 8.58 7.45
CA ASN A 107 -8.53 9.32 8.11
C ASN A 107 -8.28 8.90 9.57
N ILE A 108 -9.22 8.18 10.20
CA ILE A 108 -9.06 7.68 11.59
C ILE A 108 -7.98 6.59 11.66
N PHE A 109 -7.71 5.90 10.55
CA PHE A 109 -6.84 4.73 10.54
C PHE A 109 -5.50 5.03 9.86
N PRO A 110 -4.39 5.11 10.60
CA PRO A 110 -3.09 5.43 10.02
C PRO A 110 -2.56 4.27 9.17
N ILE A 111 -1.72 4.63 8.19
CA ILE A 111 -1.11 3.71 7.20
C ILE A 111 -0.29 2.59 7.87
N SER A 112 0.13 2.79 9.12
CA SER A 112 0.85 1.77 9.90
C SER A 112 0.07 0.47 10.13
N HIS A 113 -1.24 0.44 9.92
CA HIS A 113 -2.08 -0.75 10.08
C HIS A 113 -2.14 -1.64 8.83
N TYR A 114 -1.52 -1.20 7.73
CA TYR A 114 -1.42 -2.01 6.52
C TYR A 114 -0.26 -2.98 6.64
N VAL A 115 -0.53 -4.23 6.28
CA VAL A 115 0.44 -5.32 6.21
C VAL A 115 0.63 -5.65 4.75
N GLY A 116 1.86 -5.51 4.25
CA GLY A 116 2.25 -5.98 2.93
C GLY A 116 2.68 -7.44 3.02
N TRP A 117 2.41 -8.22 1.97
CA TRP A 117 2.85 -9.61 1.87
C TRP A 117 3.80 -9.79 0.70
N ALA A 118 4.99 -10.31 1.00
CA ALA A 118 5.96 -10.69 -0.02
C ALA A 118 5.54 -12.03 -0.63
N ASN A 119 5.29 -12.02 -1.94
CA ASN A 119 4.92 -13.16 -2.82
C ASN A 119 4.81 -14.52 -2.09
N PRO A 120 3.69 -14.77 -1.38
CA PRO A 120 3.54 -15.98 -0.59
C PRO A 120 3.50 -17.22 -1.49
N PRO A 121 3.90 -18.40 -0.99
CA PRO A 121 3.97 -19.58 -1.82
C PRO A 121 2.57 -19.98 -2.33
N ALA A 122 2.51 -20.48 -3.57
CA ALA A 122 1.25 -20.78 -4.25
C ALA A 122 0.34 -21.74 -3.47
N TRP A 123 0.90 -22.68 -2.70
CA TRP A 123 0.10 -23.60 -1.86
C TRP A 123 -0.67 -22.87 -0.76
N LEU A 124 -0.14 -21.77 -0.21
CA LEU A 124 -0.83 -20.98 0.81
C LEU A 124 -1.97 -20.20 0.17
N LEU A 125 -1.69 -19.58 -0.98
CA LEU A 125 -2.67 -18.83 -1.74
C LEU A 125 -3.84 -19.71 -2.20
N LEU A 126 -3.58 -20.89 -2.74
CA LEU A 126 -4.64 -21.79 -3.20
C LEU A 126 -5.26 -22.60 -2.05
N GLY A 127 -4.50 -22.91 -1.01
CA GLY A 127 -4.97 -23.67 0.14
C GLY A 127 -5.98 -22.89 0.99
N ALA A 128 -5.78 -21.58 1.17
CA ALA A 128 -6.70 -20.71 1.92
C ALA A 128 -8.15 -20.73 1.42
N PRO A 129 -8.47 -20.45 0.14
CA PRO A 129 -9.84 -20.50 -0.37
C PRO A 129 -10.40 -21.92 -0.38
N LEU A 130 -9.59 -22.94 -0.67
CA LEU A 130 -10.05 -24.33 -0.66
C LEU A 130 -10.46 -24.79 0.75
N THR A 131 -9.62 -24.50 1.75
CA THR A 131 -9.94 -24.81 3.15
C THR A 131 -11.16 -24.04 3.65
N ALA A 132 -11.29 -22.77 3.27
CA ALA A 132 -12.49 -21.97 3.55
C ALA A 132 -13.76 -22.58 2.92
N GLY A 133 -13.68 -23.00 1.65
CA GLY A 133 -14.77 -23.69 0.95
C GLY A 133 -15.16 -25.02 1.61
N ILE A 134 -14.18 -25.82 2.02
CA ILE A 134 -14.41 -27.07 2.77
C ILE A 134 -15.13 -26.77 4.09
N ILE A 135 -14.67 -25.80 4.88
CA ILE A 135 -15.32 -25.42 6.14
C ILE A 135 -16.79 -25.00 5.93
N MET A 136 -17.07 -24.27 4.85
CA MET A 136 -18.43 -23.84 4.52
C MET A 136 -19.35 -24.98 4.10
N HIS A 137 -18.83 -26.00 3.41
CA HIS A 137 -19.60 -27.12 2.89
C HIS A 137 -19.70 -28.35 3.81
N LEU A 138 -18.84 -28.49 4.81
CA LEU A 138 -18.86 -29.62 5.73
C LEU A 138 -20.19 -29.70 6.50
N HIS A 139 -20.96 -30.77 6.25
CA HIS A 139 -22.29 -30.97 6.82
C HIS A 139 -22.32 -30.92 8.36
N VAL A 140 -21.30 -31.49 9.01
CA VAL A 140 -21.15 -31.50 10.49
C VAL A 140 -21.07 -30.08 11.06
N LEU A 141 -20.49 -29.15 10.30
CA LEU A 141 -20.32 -27.76 10.72
C LEU A 141 -21.53 -26.88 10.38
N ARG A 142 -22.47 -27.36 9.55
CA ARG A 142 -23.66 -26.60 9.10
C ARG A 142 -24.48 -26.04 10.26
N TYR A 143 -24.59 -26.80 11.34
CA TYR A 143 -25.36 -26.42 12.54
C TYR A 143 -24.52 -25.71 13.62
N ARG A 144 -23.19 -25.70 13.49
CA ARG A 144 -22.25 -25.15 14.48
C ARG A 144 -21.55 -23.89 13.97
N ARG A 145 -22.32 -22.82 13.75
CA ARG A 145 -21.80 -21.54 13.20
C ARG A 145 -20.61 -20.98 13.97
N VAL A 146 -20.66 -21.02 15.30
CA VAL A 146 -19.56 -20.53 16.17
C VAL A 146 -18.26 -21.24 15.85
N LEU A 147 -18.31 -22.57 15.65
CA LEU A 147 -17.13 -23.36 15.31
C LEU A 147 -16.61 -23.02 13.90
N ARG A 148 -17.49 -22.81 12.92
CA ARG A 148 -17.07 -22.37 11.56
C ARG A 148 -16.34 -21.03 11.60
N VAL A 149 -16.92 -20.04 12.29
CA VAL A 149 -16.29 -18.73 12.45
C VAL A 149 -14.95 -18.86 13.17
N ALA A 150 -14.86 -19.65 14.24
CA ALA A 150 -13.60 -19.88 14.95
C ALA A 150 -12.52 -20.51 14.05
N LEU A 151 -12.88 -21.50 13.24
CA LEU A 151 -11.96 -22.13 12.28
C LEU A 151 -11.50 -21.15 11.19
N LEU A 152 -12.43 -20.40 10.60
CA LEU A 152 -12.11 -19.37 9.61
C LEU A 152 -11.20 -18.28 10.20
N CYS A 153 -11.51 -17.78 11.39
CA CYS A 153 -10.66 -16.85 12.12
C CYS A 153 -9.26 -17.42 12.36
N THR A 154 -9.17 -18.69 12.77
CA THR A 154 -7.87 -19.34 13.03
C THR A 154 -7.02 -19.41 11.75
N ILE A 155 -7.63 -19.77 10.62
CA ILE A 155 -6.94 -19.80 9.32
C ILE A 155 -6.53 -18.39 8.89
N THR A 156 -7.43 -17.40 9.01
CA THR A 156 -7.11 -16.00 8.67
C THR A 156 -5.96 -15.48 9.52
N ILE A 157 -6.00 -15.68 10.84
CA ILE A 157 -4.93 -15.27 11.76
C ILE A 157 -3.62 -15.97 11.39
N PHE A 158 -3.66 -17.28 11.14
CA PHE A 158 -2.48 -18.03 10.72
C PHE A 158 -1.86 -17.46 9.43
N ILE A 159 -2.67 -17.17 8.41
CA ILE A 159 -2.17 -16.62 7.14
C ILE A 159 -1.63 -15.20 7.31
N VAL A 160 -2.32 -14.35 8.09
CA VAL A 160 -1.86 -12.98 8.37
C VAL A 160 -0.53 -13.00 9.13
N LEU A 161 -0.41 -13.85 10.16
CA LEU A 161 0.83 -14.02 10.91
C LEU A 161 1.94 -14.55 10.01
N TYR A 162 1.67 -15.60 9.22
CA TYR A 162 2.63 -16.13 8.26
C TYR A 162 3.09 -15.05 7.28
N GLY A 163 2.18 -14.31 6.67
CA GLY A 163 2.49 -13.23 5.72
C GLY A 163 3.25 -12.06 6.36
N SER A 164 3.03 -11.78 7.65
CA SER A 164 3.76 -10.73 8.38
C SER A 164 5.20 -11.12 8.72
N VAL A 165 5.46 -12.42 8.91
CA VAL A 165 6.78 -12.98 9.24
C VAL A 165 7.56 -13.34 7.98
N TYR A 166 6.87 -13.79 6.93
CA TYR A 166 7.48 -14.19 5.67
C TYR A 166 8.05 -12.96 4.93
N ARG A 167 9.38 -12.89 4.88
CA ARG A 167 10.12 -11.86 4.16
C ARG A 167 11.12 -12.49 3.20
N PRO A 168 11.41 -11.85 2.07
CA PRO A 168 12.51 -12.28 1.21
C PRO A 168 13.84 -12.17 1.96
N ALA A 169 14.83 -12.93 1.50
CA ALA A 169 16.16 -12.93 2.10
C ALA A 169 16.79 -11.52 2.03
N VAL A 170 17.52 -11.18 3.08
CA VAL A 170 18.30 -9.94 3.16
C VAL A 170 19.34 -9.93 2.04
N GLY A 171 19.54 -8.77 1.41
CA GLY A 171 20.40 -8.62 0.24
C GLY A 171 19.76 -9.03 -1.09
N THR A 172 18.50 -9.49 -1.10
CA THR A 172 17.79 -9.75 -2.36
C THR A 172 17.64 -8.46 -3.16
N ILE A 173 18.11 -8.48 -4.41
CA ILE A 173 17.95 -7.38 -5.36
C ILE A 173 16.83 -7.74 -6.33
N VAL A 174 15.78 -6.92 -6.36
CA VAL A 174 14.62 -7.10 -7.24
C VAL A 174 14.62 -6.01 -8.32
N PRO A 175 14.88 -6.35 -9.59
CA PRO A 175 14.80 -5.38 -10.67
C PRO A 175 13.35 -5.14 -11.09
N ILE A 176 12.93 -3.87 -11.12
CA ILE A 176 11.65 -3.43 -11.67
C ILE A 176 11.88 -2.78 -13.02
N THR A 177 11.39 -3.41 -14.08
CA THR A 177 11.52 -2.87 -15.43
C THR A 177 10.48 -1.78 -15.68
N VAL A 178 10.96 -0.56 -15.88
CA VAL A 178 10.12 0.60 -16.22
C VAL A 178 9.91 0.68 -17.74
N GLN A 179 11.01 0.48 -18.48
CA GLN A 179 11.09 0.39 -19.93
C GLN A 179 12.29 -0.50 -20.31
N PRO A 180 12.38 -1.00 -21.55
CA PRO A 180 13.56 -1.73 -22.01
C PRO A 180 14.85 -0.95 -21.73
N GLY A 181 15.79 -1.56 -20.99
CA GLY A 181 17.06 -0.94 -20.58
C GLY A 181 16.98 0.09 -19.43
N LYS A 182 15.79 0.33 -18.85
CA LYS A 182 15.57 1.23 -17.70
C LYS A 182 14.90 0.48 -16.57
N GLN A 183 15.66 0.24 -15.52
CA GLN A 183 15.21 -0.51 -14.35
C GLN A 183 15.39 0.31 -13.08
N LEU A 184 14.45 0.17 -12.16
CA LEU A 184 14.64 0.48 -10.75
C LEU A 184 15.11 -0.79 -10.05
N GLN A 185 15.88 -0.66 -8.98
CA GLN A 185 16.31 -1.79 -8.17
C GLN A 185 15.78 -1.63 -6.75
N ILE A 186 15.16 -2.67 -6.22
CA ILE A 186 14.84 -2.75 -4.81
C ILE A 186 15.87 -3.62 -4.12
N ILE A 187 16.44 -3.14 -3.02
CA ILE A 187 17.28 -3.93 -2.12
C ILE A 187 16.48 -4.22 -0.86
N VAL A 188 16.37 -5.48 -0.50
CA VAL A 188 15.80 -5.92 0.77
C VAL A 188 16.87 -5.89 1.86
N HIS A 189 16.58 -5.27 3.00
CA HIS A 189 17.41 -5.31 4.20
C HIS A 189 16.57 -5.72 5.44
N ASP A 190 17.21 -6.05 6.56
CA ASP A 190 16.55 -6.64 7.76
C ASP A 190 15.24 -5.94 8.17
N HIS A 191 15.27 -4.60 8.14
CA HIS A 191 14.18 -3.76 8.65
C HIS A 191 13.44 -2.97 7.57
N GLY A 192 13.52 -3.37 6.29
CA GLY A 192 12.76 -2.71 5.23
C GLY A 192 13.33 -2.93 3.84
N CYS A 193 13.07 -1.99 2.94
CA CYS A 193 13.69 -2.00 1.63
C CYS A 193 14.10 -0.61 1.17
N SER A 194 15.07 -0.59 0.26
CA SER A 194 15.61 0.61 -0.35
C SER A 194 15.37 0.59 -1.85
N LEU A 195 14.90 1.69 -2.41
CA LEU A 195 14.63 1.84 -3.84
C LEU A 195 15.73 2.65 -4.51
N ILE A 196 16.33 2.12 -5.57
CA ILE A 196 17.46 2.75 -6.27
C ILE A 196 17.09 3.04 -7.71
N ASP A 197 17.30 4.30 -8.11
CA ASP A 197 17.30 4.71 -9.51
C ASP A 197 18.73 5.00 -9.99
N THR A 198 19.31 4.02 -10.68
CA THR A 198 20.65 4.12 -11.27
C THR A 198 20.66 4.70 -12.67
N ASN A 199 19.51 4.63 -13.36
CA ASN A 199 19.45 4.73 -14.81
C ASN A 199 18.50 5.83 -15.28
N LYS A 200 18.15 6.79 -14.42
CA LYS A 200 17.17 7.85 -14.74
C LYS A 200 15.83 7.25 -15.13
N SER A 201 15.44 6.17 -14.45
CA SER A 201 14.19 5.45 -14.64
C SER A 201 13.00 6.33 -14.24
N PHE A 202 13.12 7.17 -13.20
CA PHE A 202 12.09 8.16 -12.85
C PHE A 202 11.87 9.23 -13.92
N CYS A 203 12.81 9.43 -14.85
CA CYS A 203 12.68 10.40 -15.92
C CYS A 203 11.77 9.91 -17.06
N GLN A 204 11.48 8.62 -17.13
CA GLN A 204 10.76 8.02 -18.25
C GLN A 204 9.33 8.54 -18.35
N LYS A 205 8.83 8.75 -19.57
CA LYS A 205 7.45 9.24 -19.81
C LYS A 205 6.38 8.32 -19.23
N THR A 206 6.67 7.02 -19.12
CA THR A 206 5.79 6.02 -18.51
C THR A 206 5.64 6.16 -17.00
N VAL A 207 6.59 6.82 -16.32
CA VAL A 207 6.51 7.10 -14.89
C VAL A 207 5.59 8.29 -14.67
N THR A 208 4.31 7.99 -14.53
CA THR A 208 3.24 8.91 -14.13
C THR A 208 2.88 8.68 -12.67
N ALA A 209 2.11 9.59 -12.06
CA ALA A 209 1.59 9.42 -10.70
C ALA A 209 0.78 8.13 -10.55
N SER A 210 0.01 7.73 -11.58
CA SER A 210 -0.75 6.48 -11.59
C SER A 210 0.17 5.26 -11.65
N TRP A 211 1.23 5.29 -12.45
CA TRP A 211 2.20 4.20 -12.52
C TRP A 211 2.94 4.04 -11.18
N LEU A 212 3.36 5.14 -10.56
CA LEU A 212 3.97 5.10 -9.23
C LEU A 212 3.01 4.46 -8.21
N ARG A 213 1.76 4.93 -8.17
CA ARG A 213 0.78 4.47 -7.18
C ARG A 213 0.33 3.03 -7.37
N TYR A 214 0.06 2.61 -8.60
CA TYR A 214 -0.61 1.32 -8.85
C TYR A 214 0.33 0.24 -9.37
N THR A 215 1.49 0.61 -9.95
CA THR A 215 2.47 -0.35 -10.45
C THR A 215 3.67 -0.45 -9.51
N LEU A 216 4.34 0.67 -9.21
CA LEU A 216 5.55 0.64 -8.40
C LEU A 216 5.28 0.21 -6.96
N LEU A 217 4.28 0.80 -6.29
CA LEU A 217 3.94 0.42 -4.91
C LEU A 217 3.51 -1.04 -4.81
N SER A 218 2.65 -1.49 -5.73
CA SER A 218 2.22 -2.88 -5.83
C SER A 218 3.41 -3.82 -6.02
N GLU A 219 4.37 -3.46 -6.86
CA GLU A 219 5.58 -4.25 -7.07
C GLU A 219 6.47 -4.28 -5.83
N ILE A 220 6.65 -3.14 -5.14
CA ILE A 220 7.40 -3.07 -3.87
C ILE A 220 6.77 -4.00 -2.84
N VAL A 221 5.45 -3.90 -2.62
CA VAL A 221 4.72 -4.73 -1.66
C VAL A 221 4.80 -6.20 -2.05
N ARG A 222 4.55 -6.54 -3.32
CA ARG A 222 4.58 -7.92 -3.79
C ARG A 222 5.97 -8.55 -3.67
N SER A 223 7.01 -7.79 -3.96
CA SER A 223 8.39 -8.31 -3.95
C SER A 223 8.99 -8.35 -2.55
N THR A 224 8.63 -7.41 -1.67
CA THR A 224 9.30 -7.23 -0.37
C THR A 224 8.40 -7.36 0.85
N GLY A 225 7.09 -7.26 0.68
CA GLY A 225 6.13 -7.13 1.79
C GLY A 225 6.20 -5.77 2.49
N ALA A 226 7.07 -4.85 2.06
CA ALA A 226 7.25 -3.57 2.69
C ALA A 226 6.14 -2.59 2.30
N VAL A 227 5.58 -1.93 3.31
CA VAL A 227 4.60 -0.82 3.14
C VAL A 227 5.30 0.54 3.25
N LYS A 228 6.57 0.56 3.62
CA LYS A 228 7.40 1.75 3.82
C LYS A 228 8.75 1.56 3.14
N LEU A 229 9.33 2.65 2.65
CA LEU A 229 10.68 2.67 2.09
C LEU A 229 11.63 3.27 3.11
N LYS A 230 12.72 2.58 3.42
CA LYS A 230 13.75 3.13 4.29
C LYS A 230 14.56 4.19 3.55
N ASN A 231 15.04 3.83 2.35
CA ASN A 231 15.84 4.73 1.55
C ASN A 231 15.31 4.81 0.12
N ILE A 232 15.32 6.01 -0.45
CA ILE A 232 15.29 6.20 -1.90
C ILE A 232 16.65 6.77 -2.30
N ILE A 233 17.34 6.10 -3.22
CA ILE A 233 18.67 6.52 -3.69
C ILE A 233 18.55 6.86 -5.16
N VAL A 234 18.81 8.12 -5.50
CA VAL A 234 18.71 8.61 -6.87
C VAL A 234 20.05 9.11 -7.35
N ILE A 235 20.55 8.48 -8.40
CA ILE A 235 21.81 8.84 -9.04
C ILE A 235 21.52 9.75 -10.23
N ASP A 236 22.19 10.91 -10.27
CA ASP A 236 22.01 11.90 -11.33
C ASP A 236 20.56 12.32 -11.55
N PRO A 237 19.90 12.85 -10.50
CA PRO A 237 18.50 13.25 -10.59
C PRO A 237 18.30 14.32 -11.67
N THR A 238 17.15 14.26 -12.33
CA THR A 238 16.67 15.32 -13.21
C THR A 238 15.55 16.10 -12.53
N PRO A 239 15.12 17.26 -13.05
CA PRO A 239 13.94 17.97 -12.54
C PRO A 239 12.70 17.06 -12.43
N LYS A 240 12.52 16.18 -13.41
CA LYS A 240 11.42 15.22 -13.43
C LYS A 240 11.59 14.14 -12.35
N SER A 241 12.82 13.68 -12.08
CA SER A 241 13.08 12.74 -10.98
C SER A 241 12.61 13.30 -9.66
N TYR A 242 12.94 14.57 -9.35
CA TYR A 242 12.48 15.21 -8.11
C TYR A 242 10.96 15.26 -8.02
N GLN A 243 10.28 15.62 -9.11
CA GLN A 243 8.82 15.64 -9.13
C GLN A 243 8.21 14.25 -8.91
N GLN A 244 8.79 13.19 -9.51
CA GLN A 244 8.31 11.82 -9.30
C GLN A 244 8.59 11.31 -7.89
N ILE A 245 9.74 11.65 -7.30
CA ILE A 245 10.06 11.30 -5.90
C ILE A 245 9.12 12.02 -4.94
N ALA A 246 8.87 13.31 -5.16
CA ALA A 246 7.88 14.09 -4.42
C ALA A 246 6.47 13.49 -4.53
N THR A 247 6.08 13.07 -5.72
CA THR A 247 4.79 12.39 -5.94
C THR A 247 4.75 11.05 -5.20
N LEU A 248 5.84 10.27 -5.24
CA LEU A 248 5.95 9.00 -4.53
C LEU A 248 5.86 9.19 -3.01
N ALA A 249 6.52 10.22 -2.46
CA ALA A 249 6.47 10.57 -1.04
C ALA A 249 5.06 10.90 -0.52
N SER A 250 4.15 11.30 -1.41
CA SER A 250 2.74 11.49 -1.06
C SER A 250 1.94 10.18 -0.93
N PHE A 251 2.48 9.06 -1.40
CA PHE A 251 1.79 7.77 -1.43
C PHE A 251 2.40 6.70 -0.52
N ILE A 252 3.68 6.81 -0.16
CA ILE A 252 4.39 5.86 0.70
C ILE A 252 5.25 6.60 1.72
N ASP A 253 5.30 6.08 2.95
CA ASP A 253 6.20 6.57 3.99
C ASP A 253 7.65 6.29 3.57
N ILE A 254 8.48 7.34 3.54
CA ILE A 254 9.90 7.26 3.22
C ILE A 254 10.69 7.81 4.40
N GLU A 255 11.70 7.09 4.90
CA GLU A 255 12.54 7.60 5.99
C GLU A 255 13.64 8.55 5.48
N CYS A 256 14.39 8.13 4.46
CA CYS A 256 15.49 8.91 3.92
C CYS A 256 15.53 8.93 2.39
N ILE A 257 15.90 10.07 1.81
CA ILE A 257 16.13 10.25 0.38
C ILE A 257 17.59 10.69 0.20
N TRP A 258 18.36 9.86 -0.50
CA TRP A 258 19.73 10.10 -0.88
C TRP A 258 19.81 10.58 -2.33
N ILE A 259 20.39 11.75 -2.52
CA ILE A 259 20.58 12.34 -3.84
C ILE A 259 22.07 12.42 -4.14
N ILE A 260 22.49 11.66 -5.14
CA ILE A 260 23.87 11.69 -5.62
C ILE A 260 23.92 12.64 -6.81
N LYS A 261 24.42 13.85 -6.55
CA LYS A 261 24.46 14.92 -7.53
C LYS A 261 25.64 14.74 -8.49
N SER A 262 25.51 15.36 -9.66
CA SER A 262 26.65 15.68 -10.51
C SER A 262 26.93 17.17 -10.40
N ASP A 263 28.16 17.58 -10.69
CA ASP A 263 28.68 18.95 -10.53
C ASP A 263 27.85 20.05 -11.25
N TYR A 264 26.91 19.70 -12.12
CA TYR A 264 26.13 20.66 -12.90
C TYR A 264 24.67 20.75 -12.41
N GLN A 265 24.30 21.91 -11.88
CA GLN A 265 22.89 22.25 -11.56
C GLN A 265 22.48 23.55 -12.24
N SER A 266 21.51 23.47 -13.16
CA SER A 266 20.79 24.65 -13.62
C SER A 266 19.86 25.19 -12.53
N ASP A 267 19.50 26.47 -12.61
CA ASP A 267 18.58 27.07 -11.62
C ASP A 267 17.19 26.38 -11.61
N PHE A 268 16.77 25.84 -12.75
CA PHE A 268 15.55 25.03 -12.83
C PHE A 268 15.64 23.72 -12.01
N ILE A 269 16.81 23.08 -11.97
CA ILE A 269 17.05 21.90 -11.13
C ILE A 269 16.99 22.28 -9.64
N LYS A 270 17.53 23.45 -9.27
CA LYS A 270 17.47 23.95 -7.89
C LYS A 270 16.03 24.18 -7.44
N LEU A 271 15.21 24.82 -8.27
CA LEU A 271 13.80 25.05 -7.95
C LEU A 271 13.03 23.74 -7.70
N LYS A 272 13.22 22.73 -8.55
CA LYS A 272 12.59 21.40 -8.33
C LYS A 272 13.15 20.65 -7.13
N PHE A 273 14.40 20.87 -6.78
CA PHE A 273 15.00 20.34 -5.56
C PHE A 273 14.39 21.02 -4.31
N GLU A 274 14.15 22.33 -4.32
CA GLU A 274 13.49 23.07 -3.23
C GLU A 274 12.04 22.62 -3.01
N GLU A 275 11.30 22.32 -4.08
CA GLU A 275 9.98 21.69 -3.99
C GLU A 275 10.06 20.34 -3.24
N LEU A 276 11.04 19.49 -3.58
CA LEU A 276 11.26 18.22 -2.90
C LEU A 276 11.66 18.43 -1.43
N VAL A 277 12.51 19.41 -1.10
CA VAL A 277 12.87 19.75 0.29
C VAL A 277 11.64 20.13 1.09
N THR A 278 10.72 20.89 0.50
CA THR A 278 9.49 21.32 1.16
C THR A 278 8.60 20.12 1.49
N ILE A 279 8.42 19.20 0.55
CA ILE A 279 7.64 17.97 0.73
C ILE A 279 8.34 17.04 1.74
N ALA A 280 9.66 16.90 1.67
CA ALA A 280 10.43 16.12 2.63
C ALA A 280 10.23 16.63 4.06
N ARG A 281 10.25 17.95 4.27
CA ARG A 281 9.96 18.55 5.59
C ARG A 281 8.52 18.31 6.05
N GLN A 282 7.54 18.40 5.16
CA GLN A 282 6.13 18.14 5.48
C GLN A 282 5.90 16.71 5.97
N HIS A 283 6.65 15.75 5.40
CA HIS A 283 6.54 14.33 5.71
C HIS A 283 7.60 13.81 6.70
N ASN A 284 8.41 14.69 7.30
CA ASN A 284 9.54 14.34 8.18
C ASN A 284 10.56 13.36 7.55
N ILE A 285 10.84 13.52 6.26
CA ILE A 285 11.78 12.71 5.49
C ILE A 285 13.19 13.32 5.58
N GLN A 286 14.17 12.51 5.94
CA GLN A 286 15.59 12.91 5.91
C GLN A 286 16.06 13.04 4.47
N LEU A 287 16.68 14.17 4.12
CA LEU A 287 17.19 14.42 2.78
C LEU A 287 18.70 14.60 2.83
N GLU A 288 19.44 13.70 2.21
CA GLU A 288 20.89 13.72 2.16
C GLU A 288 21.40 13.89 0.72
N CYS A 289 22.42 14.72 0.56
CA CYS A 289 23.05 14.99 -0.73
C CYS A 289 24.52 14.57 -0.70
N ILE A 290 24.92 13.76 -1.67
CA ILE A 290 26.31 13.30 -1.84
C ILE A 290 26.82 13.85 -3.18
N GLU A 291 27.99 14.50 -3.17
CA GLU A 291 28.48 15.24 -4.34
C GLU A 291 29.18 14.36 -5.41
N LYS A 292 29.96 13.33 -5.03
CA LYS A 292 30.79 12.59 -6.00
C LYS A 292 30.92 11.09 -5.71
N SER A 293 31.43 10.75 -4.55
CA SER A 293 31.57 9.36 -4.12
C SER A 293 31.32 9.30 -2.63
N GLY A 294 30.73 8.20 -2.20
CA GLY A 294 30.34 8.02 -0.82
C GLY A 294 29.89 6.59 -0.58
N THR A 295 29.89 6.23 0.68
CA THR A 295 29.31 4.98 1.16
C THR A 295 28.00 5.33 1.83
N ILE A 296 26.90 4.81 1.30
CA ILE A 296 25.58 4.92 1.93
C ILE A 296 25.39 3.68 2.79
N PHE A 297 25.30 3.85 4.09
CA PHE A 297 24.99 2.75 5.00
C PHE A 297 23.47 2.56 5.01
N LEU A 298 23.00 1.41 4.52
CA LEU A 298 21.57 1.08 4.53
C LEU A 298 21.15 0.55 5.91
N ASP A 299 22.02 -0.24 6.52
CA ASP A 299 21.92 -0.77 7.88
C ASP A 299 23.35 -1.04 8.45
N PRO A 300 23.49 -1.52 9.70
CA PRO A 300 24.82 -1.78 10.29
C PRO A 300 25.69 -2.79 9.54
N TYR A 301 25.09 -3.61 8.66
CA TYR A 301 25.74 -4.73 7.97
C TYR A 301 25.78 -4.55 6.44
N SER A 302 24.96 -3.66 5.87
CA SER A 302 24.84 -3.43 4.44
C SER A 302 25.12 -1.98 4.07
N HIS A 303 25.95 -1.80 3.05
CA HIS A 303 26.32 -0.49 2.54
C HIS A 303 26.41 -0.51 1.02
N ILE A 304 26.12 0.62 0.41
CA ILE A 304 26.27 0.83 -1.02
C ILE A 304 27.46 1.75 -1.20
N SER A 305 28.53 1.22 -1.80
CA SER A 305 29.63 2.07 -2.25
C SER A 305 29.30 2.60 -3.64
N ILE A 306 29.25 3.93 -3.76
CA ILE A 306 29.07 4.60 -5.05
C ILE A 306 30.43 5.12 -5.49
N GLN A 307 31.01 4.43 -6.48
CA GLN A 307 32.22 4.88 -7.15
C GLN A 307 31.84 5.49 -8.51
N GLN A 308 32.03 6.80 -8.64
CA GLN A 308 31.99 7.44 -9.96
C GLN A 308 33.32 7.19 -10.67
N ARG A 309 33.31 6.30 -11.67
CA ARG A 309 34.47 6.15 -12.57
C ARG A 309 34.34 7.13 -13.72
N TYR A 310 35.32 8.01 -13.85
CA TYR A 310 35.50 8.84 -15.03
C TYR A 310 36.38 8.08 -16.01
N HIS A 311 35.80 7.46 -17.04
CA HIS A 311 36.60 6.95 -18.14
C HIS A 311 37.06 8.13 -18.99
N LYS A 312 38.35 8.45 -18.91
CA LYS A 312 38.99 9.41 -19.81
C LYS A 312 38.97 8.79 -21.22
N ILE A 313 38.18 9.33 -22.14
CA ILE A 313 38.19 8.89 -23.53
C ILE A 313 39.57 9.22 -24.11
N SER A 314 40.35 8.17 -24.38
CA SER A 314 41.71 8.24 -24.88
C SER A 314 41.79 8.46 -26.40
N ASP A 315 40.65 8.50 -27.10
CA ASP A 315 40.60 8.74 -28.54
C ASP A 315 40.87 10.22 -28.89
N PRO A 316 42.01 10.54 -29.53
CA PRO A 316 42.40 11.91 -29.86
C PRO A 316 41.50 12.56 -30.93
N HIS A 317 40.76 11.79 -31.73
CA HIS A 317 39.83 12.35 -32.72
C HIS A 317 38.53 12.85 -32.07
N LEU A 318 38.06 12.18 -31.02
CA LEU A 318 36.92 12.62 -30.20
C LEU A 318 37.27 13.81 -29.30
N GLN A 319 38.54 13.95 -28.91
CA GLN A 319 39.01 15.08 -28.10
C GLN A 319 39.00 16.43 -28.84
N LYS A 320 39.12 16.45 -30.18
CA LYS A 320 39.13 17.71 -30.96
C LYS A 320 37.76 18.38 -31.09
N HIS A 321 36.67 17.63 -30.93
CA HIS A 321 35.30 18.16 -31.04
C HIS A 321 34.51 18.14 -29.73
N ALA A 322 35.03 17.51 -28.67
CA ALA A 322 34.35 17.41 -27.40
C ALA A 322 35.21 17.96 -26.26
N THR A 323 34.84 19.12 -25.75
CA THR A 323 35.26 19.57 -24.42
C THR A 323 34.66 18.61 -23.39
N LYS A 324 35.38 17.51 -23.09
CA LYS A 324 35.11 16.50 -22.06
C LYS A 324 33.88 15.59 -22.29
N LEU A 325 33.97 14.67 -23.24
CA LEU A 325 33.18 13.44 -23.16
C LEU A 325 33.87 12.48 -22.16
N TYR A 326 33.29 12.32 -20.98
CA TYR A 326 33.59 11.23 -20.05
C TYR A 326 32.42 10.25 -20.10
N ILE A 327 32.69 8.97 -20.39
CA ILE A 327 31.69 7.93 -20.16
C ILE A 327 31.67 7.68 -18.65
N ARG A 328 30.51 7.90 -18.05
CA ARG A 328 30.31 7.75 -16.61
C ARG A 328 29.62 6.42 -16.35
N GLU A 329 30.34 5.53 -15.69
CA GLU A 329 29.77 4.30 -15.15
C GLU A 329 29.67 4.45 -13.64
N ASN A 330 28.44 4.33 -13.11
CA ASN A 330 28.20 4.23 -11.69
C ASN A 330 28.23 2.73 -11.35
N ILE A 331 29.29 2.29 -10.69
CA ILE A 331 29.38 0.92 -10.19
C ILE A 331 28.79 0.94 -8.78
N ILE A 332 27.73 0.16 -8.59
CA ILE A 332 27.18 -0.14 -7.27
C ILE A 332 27.70 -1.50 -6.87
N THR A 333 28.52 -1.54 -5.83
CA THR A 333 28.88 -2.77 -5.13
C THR A 333 28.06 -2.86 -3.86
N PHE A 334 27.44 -4.02 -3.66
CA PHE A 334 26.64 -4.38 -2.49
C PHE A 334 27.50 -5.11 -1.46
#